data_AF-A0A261EP15-F1
#
_entry.id   AF-A0A261EP15-F1
#
_cell.length_a   1.000
_cell.length_b   1.000
_cell.length_c   1.000
_cell.angle_alpha   90.00
_cell.angle_beta   90.00
_cell.angle_gamma   90.00
#
_symmetry.space_group_name_H-M   'P 1'
#
loop_
_entity.id
_entity.type
_entity.pdbx_description
1 polymer ?
#
loop_
_entity_poly.entity_id
_entity_poly.type
_entity_poly.pdbx_seq_one_letter_code
_entity_poly.pdbx_strand_id
1 'polypeptide(L)'
;YAVPVFLTSGPHYTPVEVQFRTIAMDYWASLEHQLRYKSDLPDNRLAEHSQTLLDCARSLQNIEVQMQSIHRDISGSPQEQESDDERLENHRSSREQQPIQASHPLH
;
A
#
# COMPACT_ATOMS: atom_id res chain seq x y z
N TYR A 1 11.36 11.56 14.48
CA TYR A 1 11.37 10.43 15.41
C TYR A 1 12.78 9.89 15.49
N ALA A 2 13.43 9.92 16.66
CA ALA A 2 14.76 9.37 16.86
C ALA A 2 14.80 8.69 18.23
N VAL A 3 15.41 7.51 18.30
CA VAL A 3 15.55 6.74 19.55
C VAL A 3 17.00 6.80 20.01
N PRO A 4 17.25 6.86 21.33
CA PRO A 4 18.61 6.88 21.84
C PRO A 4 19.24 5.48 21.74
N VAL A 5 20.38 5.40 21.05
CA VAL A 5 21.30 4.25 21.08
C VAL A 5 22.46 4.61 21.99
N PHE A 6 22.67 3.85 23.05
CA PHE A 6 23.73 4.11 24.03
C PHE A 6 25.04 3.44 23.59
N LEU A 7 26.01 4.27 23.19
CA LEU A 7 27.35 3.84 22.83
C LEU A 7 28.35 4.23 23.93
N THR A 8 29.59 3.75 23.84
CA THR A 8 30.68 4.13 24.77
C THR A 8 31.00 5.62 24.75
N SER A 9 30.70 6.32 23.66
CA SER A 9 30.84 7.78 23.52
C SER A 9 29.62 8.59 24.03
N GLY A 10 28.58 7.92 24.54
CA GLY A 10 27.35 8.55 25.02
C GLY A 10 26.11 8.18 24.19
N PRO A 11 24.95 8.81 24.48
CA PRO A 11 23.71 8.58 23.74
C PRO A 11 23.76 9.23 22.34
N HIS A 12 23.44 8.44 21.32
CA HIS A 12 23.28 8.89 19.93
C HIS A 12 21.83 8.74 19.51
N TYR A 13 21.19 9.83 19.11
CA TYR A 13 19.80 9.81 18.64
C TYR A 13 19.75 9.43 17.17
N THR A 14 19.26 8.22 16.90
CA THR A 14 19.26 7.63 15.56
C THR A 14 17.83 7.63 15.00
N PRO A 15 17.62 8.11 13.77
CA PRO A 15 16.33 7.99 13.10
C PRO A 15 16.01 6.51 12.84
N VAL A 16 14.74 6.15 12.97
CA VAL A 16 14.25 4.78 12.72
C VAL A 16 13.10 4.82 11.73
N GLU A 17 13.09 3.86 10.81
CA GLU A 17 11.97 3.59 9.93
C GLU A 17 11.27 2.33 10.43
N VAL A 18 9.96 2.43 10.70
CA VAL A 18 9.13 1.31 11.14
C VAL A 18 8.05 1.11 10.08
N GLN A 19 7.98 -0.09 9.54
CA GLN A 19 6.96 -0.46 8.57
C GLN A 19 6.02 -1.49 9.19
N PHE A 20 4.73 -1.19 9.24
CA PHE A 20 3.71 -2.13 9.65
C PHE A 20 3.18 -2.85 8.42
N ARG A 21 3.20 -4.19 8.45
CA ARG A 21 2.80 -5.04 7.33
C ARG A 21 2.00 -6.23 7.85
N THR A 22 1.04 -6.69 7.06
CA THR A 22 0.38 -7.97 7.25
C THR A 22 1.30 -9.09 6.77
N ILE A 23 0.98 -10.34 7.13
CA ILE A 23 1.74 -11.51 6.68
C ILE A 23 1.70 -11.61 5.15
N ALA A 24 0.55 -11.33 4.50
CA ALA A 24 0.46 -11.40 3.04
C ALA A 24 1.32 -10.32 2.36
N MET A 25 1.37 -9.11 2.91
CA MET A 25 2.23 -8.05 2.40
C MET A 25 3.72 -8.41 2.49
N ASP A 26 4.15 -9.00 3.61
CA ASP A 26 5.56 -9.42 3.79
C ASP A 26 5.95 -10.54 2.81
N TYR A 27 5.06 -11.52 2.62
CA TYR A 27 5.24 -12.59 1.66
C TYR A 27 5.34 -12.05 0.22
N TRP A 28 4.40 -11.19 -0.18
CA TRP A 28 4.39 -10.58 -1.51
C TRP A 28 5.65 -9.74 -1.76
N ALA A 29 6.02 -8.88 -0.81
CA ALA A 29 7.20 -8.01 -0.94
C ALA A 29 8.50 -8.81 -1.02
N SER A 30 8.61 -9.89 -0.24
CA SER A 30 9.77 -10.78 -0.29
C SER A 30 9.94 -11.44 -1.66
N LEU A 31 8.85 -11.82 -2.32
CA LEU A 31 8.89 -12.45 -3.63
C LEU A 31 9.13 -11.42 -4.75
N GLU A 32 8.49 -10.25 -4.69
CA GLU A 32 8.74 -9.14 -5.60
C GLU A 32 10.22 -8.72 -5.57
N HIS A 33 10.78 -8.57 -4.37
CA HIS A 33 12.18 -8.20 -4.21
C HIS A 33 13.12 -9.25 -4.82
N GLN A 34 12.85 -10.55 -4.60
CA GLN A 34 13.65 -11.61 -5.22
C GLN A 34 13.55 -11.57 -6.74
N LEU A 35 12.34 -11.41 -7.28
CA LEU A 35 12.13 -11.28 -8.72
C LEU A 35 12.91 -10.09 -9.29
N ARG A 36 12.89 -8.94 -8.61
CA ARG A 36 13.48 -7.69 -9.09
C ARG A 36 15.00 -7.66 -9.08
N TYR A 37 15.63 -8.37 -8.14
CA TYR A 37 17.08 -8.24 -7.86
C TYR A 37 17.89 -9.53 -7.96
N LYS A 38 17.26 -10.70 -7.98
CA LYS A 38 17.97 -12.00 -7.96
C LYS A 38 17.57 -12.93 -9.11
N SER A 39 16.72 -12.48 -10.03
CA SER A 39 16.31 -13.30 -11.17
C SER A 39 17.20 -13.02 -12.38
N ASP A 40 17.73 -14.08 -12.99
CA ASP A 40 18.48 -14.03 -14.26
C ASP A 40 17.54 -14.44 -15.42
N LEU A 41 16.30 -13.96 -15.35
CA LEU A 41 15.23 -14.32 -16.26
C LEU A 41 15.24 -13.43 -17.50
N PRO A 42 14.88 -13.97 -18.68
CA PRO A 42 14.67 -13.14 -19.86
C PRO A 42 13.49 -12.18 -19.65
N ASP A 43 13.55 -11.01 -20.26
CA ASP A 43 12.60 -9.90 -20.06
C ASP A 43 11.13 -10.30 -20.19
N ASN A 44 10.81 -11.21 -21.12
CA ASN A 44 9.45 -11.69 -21.33
C ASN A 44 8.89 -12.44 -20.11
N ARG A 45 9.72 -13.27 -19.46
CA ARG A 45 9.35 -14.01 -18.24
C ARG A 45 9.27 -13.08 -17.05
N LEU A 46 10.16 -12.09 -16.97
CA LEU A 46 10.14 -11.09 -15.92
C LEU A 46 8.83 -10.27 -15.96
N ALA A 47 8.41 -9.85 -17.15
CA ALA A 47 7.14 -9.14 -17.35
C ALA A 47 5.93 -10.01 -16.98
N GLU A 48 5.92 -11.28 -17.40
CA GLU A 48 4.86 -12.25 -17.06
C GLU A 48 4.74 -12.45 -15.54
N HIS A 49 5.86 -12.65 -14.84
CA HIS A 49 5.85 -12.82 -13.39
C HIS A 49 5.48 -11.54 -12.64
N SER A 50 5.89 -10.38 -13.14
CA SER A 50 5.51 -9.09 -12.55
C SER A 50 4.00 -8.87 -12.64
N GLN A 51 3.40 -9.20 -13.79
CA GLN A 51 1.94 -9.17 -13.95
C GLN A 51 1.25 -10.16 -13.01
N THR A 52 1.78 -11.39 -12.92
CA THR A 52 1.26 -12.40 -11.99
C THR A 52 1.30 -11.92 -10.53
N LEU A 53 2.41 -11.31 -10.10
CA LEU A 53 2.53 -10.75 -8.76
C LEU A 53 1.53 -9.63 -8.49
N LEU A 54 1.23 -8.79 -9.49
CA LEU A 54 0.20 -7.76 -9.37
C LEU A 54 -1.19 -8.39 -9.12
N ASP A 55 -1.52 -9.45 -9.85
CA ASP A 55 -2.80 -10.15 -9.68
C ASP A 55 -2.85 -10.94 -8.35
N CYS A 56 -1.72 -11.48 -7.90
CA CYS A 56 -1.59 -12.04 -6.56
C CYS A 56 -1.82 -10.99 -5.47
N ALA A 57 -1.25 -9.78 -5.59
CA ALA A 57 -1.45 -8.71 -4.61
C ALA A 57 -2.93 -8.35 -4.44
N ARG A 58 -3.67 -8.21 -5.56
CA ARG A 58 -5.12 -7.96 -5.54
C ARG A 58 -5.88 -9.09 -4.86
N SER A 59 -5.51 -10.33 -5.17
CA SER A 59 -6.14 -11.51 -4.57
C SER A 59 -5.88 -11.60 -3.07
N LEU A 60 -4.63 -11.35 -2.63
CA LEU A 60 -4.23 -11.33 -1.23
C LEU A 60 -5.00 -10.26 -0.46
N GLN A 61 -5.11 -9.05 -1.01
CA GLN A 61 -5.90 -7.98 -0.40
C GLN A 61 -7.35 -8.40 -0.14
N ASN A 62 -8.01 -9.01 -1.14
CA ASN A 62 -9.38 -9.49 -0.98
C ASN A 62 -9.51 -10.58 0.10
N ILE A 63 -8.55 -11.51 0.14
CA ILE A 63 -8.50 -12.57 1.17
C ILE A 63 -8.31 -11.96 2.56
N GLU A 64 -7.40 -11.00 2.73
CA GLU A 64 -7.15 -10.32 4.01
C GLU A 64 -8.38 -9.52 4.47
N VAL A 65 -9.06 -8.81 3.58
CA VAL A 65 -10.30 -8.08 3.90
C VAL A 65 -11.39 -9.04 4.42
N GLN A 66 -11.56 -10.20 3.78
CA GLN A 66 -12.54 -11.21 4.21
C GLN A 66 -12.18 -11.79 5.59
N MET A 67 -10.92 -12.18 5.80
CA MET A 67 -10.46 -12.69 7.09
C MET A 67 -10.60 -11.64 8.20
N GLN A 68 -10.27 -10.37 7.90
CA GLN A 68 -10.42 -9.27 8.84
C GLN A 68 -11.89 -9.03 9.21
N SER A 69 -12.82 -9.21 8.26
CA SER A 69 -14.26 -9.14 8.55
C SER A 69 -14.68 -10.20 9.54
N ILE A 70 -14.32 -11.46 9.29
CA ILE A 70 -14.62 -12.57 10.21
C ILE A 70 -14.01 -12.33 11.59
N HIS A 71 -12.76 -11.86 11.64
CA HIS A 71 -12.09 -11.53 12.91
C HIS A 71 -12.86 -10.46 13.69
N ARG A 72 -13.36 -9.42 13.02
CA ARG A 72 -14.16 -8.37 13.66
C ARG A 72 -15.49 -8.90 14.18
N ASP A 73 -16.17 -9.74 13.40
CA ASP A 73 -17.45 -10.34 13.78
C ASP A 73 -17.32 -11.18 15.06
N ILE A 74 -16.20 -11.92 15.19
CA ILE A 74 -15.90 -12.73 16.39
C ILE A 74 -15.46 -11.85 17.57
N SER A 75 -14.70 -10.78 17.30
CA SER A 75 -14.08 -9.94 18.34
C SER A 75 -14.97 -8.80 18.84
N GLY A 76 -16.10 -8.52 18.18
CA GLY A 76 -17.01 -7.41 18.52
C GLY A 76 -16.43 -6.02 18.27
N SER A 77 -15.35 -5.91 17.49
CA SER A 77 -14.67 -4.64 17.20
C SER A 77 -15.39 -3.83 16.11
N PRO A 78 -15.62 -2.52 16.29
CA PRO A 78 -16.31 -1.67 15.31
C PRO A 78 -15.62 -1.64 13.92
N GLN A 79 -16.39 -1.37 12.86
CA GLN A 79 -15.83 -1.08 11.53
C GLN A 79 -15.08 0.26 11.55
N GLU A 80 -13.79 0.25 11.23
CA GLU A 80 -13.11 1.45 10.75
C GLU A 80 -13.65 1.79 9.36
N GLN A 81 -14.22 2.99 9.22
CA GLN A 81 -14.87 3.50 8.01
C GLN A 81 -13.85 3.69 6.88
N GLU A 82 -14.24 3.30 5.66
CA GLU A 82 -13.68 3.62 4.33
C GLU A 82 -12.18 3.93 4.25
N SER A 83 -11.46 3.07 3.52
CA SER A 83 -10.06 3.31 3.17
C SER A 83 -9.85 4.71 2.59
N ASP A 84 -8.81 5.42 3.05
CA ASP A 84 -8.48 6.76 2.55
C ASP A 84 -8.25 6.77 1.03
N ASP A 85 -7.87 5.62 0.44
CA ASP A 85 -7.74 5.41 -1.01
C ASP A 85 -9.08 5.53 -1.75
N GLU A 86 -10.17 4.91 -1.26
CA GLU A 86 -11.51 5.06 -1.86
C GLU A 86 -12.02 6.51 -1.77
N ARG A 87 -11.70 7.21 -0.67
CA ARG A 87 -12.04 8.63 -0.52
C ARG A 87 -11.27 9.53 -1.48
N LEU A 88 -10.00 9.23 -1.74
CA LEU A 88 -9.16 9.95 -2.71
C LEU A 88 -9.65 9.72 -4.14
N GLU A 89 -10.02 8.49 -4.48
CA GLU A 89 -10.52 8.12 -5.81
C GLU A 89 -11.91 8.71 -6.08
N ASN A 90 -12.80 8.69 -5.08
CA ASN A 90 -14.09 9.40 -5.12
C ASN A 90 -13.92 10.93 -5.21
N HIS A 91 -12.92 11.51 -4.51
CA HIS A 91 -12.61 12.95 -4.63
C HIS A 91 -12.06 13.32 -6.01
N ARG A 92 -11.22 12.47 -6.60
CA ARG A 92 -10.65 12.68 -7.92
C ARG A 92 -11.73 12.59 -9.00
N SER A 93 -12.58 11.56 -8.93
CA SER A 93 -13.75 11.41 -9.81
C SER A 93 -14.75 12.56 -9.66
N SER A 94 -14.90 13.13 -8.45
CA SER A 94 -15.76 14.31 -8.23
C SER A 94 -15.18 15.61 -8.80
N ARG A 95 -13.85 15.77 -8.83
CA ARG A 95 -13.19 16.93 -9.44
C ARG A 95 -13.24 16.91 -10.97
N GLU A 96 -13.20 15.73 -11.59
CA GLU A 96 -13.23 15.59 -13.05
C GLU A 96 -14.63 15.80 -13.66
N GLN A 97 -15.70 15.82 -12.85
CA GLN A 97 -17.08 16.07 -13.29
C GLN A 97 -17.53 17.54 -13.18
N GLN A 98 -16.67 18.47 -12.75
CA GLN A 98 -17.02 19.90 -12.78
C GLN A 98 -16.93 20.43 -14.22
N PRO A 99 -18.05 20.88 -14.83
CA PRO A 99 -17.99 21.48 -16.16
C PRO A 99 -17.19 22.77 -16.10
N ILE A 100 -16.21 22.90 -16.99
CA ILE A 100 -15.52 24.15 -17.32
C ILE A 100 -16.58 25.21 -17.67
N GLN A 101 -16.95 26.06 -16.71
CA GLN A 101 -17.69 27.28 -17.02
C GLN A 101 -16.73 28.19 -17.79
N ALA A 102 -16.85 28.17 -19.11
CA ALA A 102 -16.15 29.06 -20.01
C ALA A 102 -16.43 30.51 -19.59
N SER A 103 -15.37 31.21 -19.21
CA SER A 103 -15.40 32.63 -18.91
C SER A 103 -15.87 33.39 -20.15
N HIS A 104 -17.02 34.05 -20.03
CA HIS A 104 -17.49 35.05 -21.00
C HIS A 104 -16.40 36.11 -21.21
N PRO A 105 -16.07 36.50 -22.46
CA PRO A 105 -15.25 37.68 -22.68
C PRO A 105 -16.06 38.93 -22.36
N LEU A 106 -15.50 39.80 -21.51
CA LEU A 106 -15.99 41.17 -21.30
C LEU A 106 -15.83 42.00 -22.59
N HIS A 107 -16.79 42.91 -22.76
CA HIS A 107 -16.96 43.95 -23.77
C HIS A 107 -15.67 44.56 -24.33
#